data_AF-A0A2P2KYF2-F1
#
_entry.id   AF-A0A2P2KYF2-F1
#
_cell.length_a   1.000
_cell.length_b   1.000
_cell.length_c   1.000
_cell.angle_alpha   90.00
_cell.angle_beta   90.00
_cell.angle_gamma   90.00
#
_symmetry.space_group_name_H-M   'P 1'
#
loop_
_entity.id
_entity.type
_entity.pdbx_description
1 polymer ?
#
loop_
_entity_poly.entity_id
_entity_poly.type
_entity_poly.pdbx_seq_one_letter_code
_entity_poly.pdbx_strand_id
1 'polypeptide(L)'
;MATLSPLSLLHYPYAFSFSPKHSSLSFSSSASPPISFRLSMLQGKPFPFNPSFKIGAFSSPPASSVGIGEDLLPDYGNCFPKPDPSNRRRGGILLHPTSFRGPYGIGDLGEEAFRFIDWLHHAGCSVWQVLPLVPPGRKANEGGSPYSGQDANCGNTLLISLEELTKDGLLTKDELPESLFAT
;
A
#
# COMPACT_ATOMS: atom_id res chain seq x y z
N MET A 1 -16.11 -28.32 52.04
CA MET A 1 -14.83 -28.06 51.37
C MET A 1 -15.07 -28.07 49.86
N ALA A 2 -14.64 -27.00 49.18
CA ALA A 2 -14.60 -26.78 47.73
C ALA A 2 -15.93 -26.62 46.96
N THR A 3 -16.42 -25.38 46.90
CA THR A 3 -17.24 -24.86 45.80
C THR A 3 -16.32 -24.19 44.78
N LEU A 4 -16.33 -24.64 43.52
CA LEU A 4 -15.55 -24.02 42.44
C LEU A 4 -16.35 -22.87 41.80
N SER A 5 -15.74 -21.69 41.77
CA SER A 5 -16.19 -20.48 41.09
C SER A 5 -15.81 -20.53 39.59
N PRO A 6 -16.70 -20.17 38.65
CA PRO A 6 -16.35 -19.96 37.26
C PRO A 6 -15.82 -18.53 37.04
N LEU A 7 -14.58 -18.41 36.53
CA LEU A 7 -13.95 -17.13 36.17
C LEU A 7 -14.45 -16.66 34.79
N SER A 8 -15.32 -15.66 34.84
CA SER A 8 -15.50 -14.52 33.93
C SER A 8 -15.02 -14.63 32.48
N LEU A 9 -16.01 -14.71 31.58
CA LEU A 9 -15.96 -14.27 30.18
C LEU A 9 -15.57 -12.77 30.11
N LEU A 10 -14.44 -12.45 29.48
CA LEU A 10 -14.19 -11.10 28.97
C LEU A 10 -14.89 -10.96 27.62
N HIS A 11 -16.09 -10.38 27.67
CA HIS A 11 -16.77 -9.77 26.53
C HIS A 11 -15.96 -8.54 26.08
N TYR A 12 -15.46 -8.54 24.85
CA TYR A 12 -14.97 -7.34 24.18
C TYR A 12 -16.04 -6.87 23.18
N PRO A 13 -16.76 -5.76 23.44
CA PRO A 13 -17.65 -5.19 22.45
C PRO A 13 -16.87 -4.17 21.60
N TYR A 14 -16.50 -4.55 20.37
CA TYR A 14 -16.16 -3.56 19.33
C TYR A 14 -17.41 -3.36 18.47
N ALA A 15 -18.22 -2.37 18.85
CA ALA A 15 -19.28 -1.82 18.02
C ALA A 15 -18.67 -0.72 17.15
N PHE A 16 -18.56 -0.96 15.83
CA PHE A 16 -18.13 0.07 14.88
C PHE A 16 -19.37 0.67 14.21
N SER A 17 -19.68 1.91 14.57
CA SER A 17 -20.80 2.68 14.02
C SER A 17 -20.40 3.32 12.70
N PHE A 18 -21.09 2.95 11.63
CA PHE A 18 -20.93 3.53 10.29
C PHE A 18 -21.70 4.86 10.19
N SER A 19 -21.07 5.91 9.66
CA SER A 19 -21.74 7.17 9.30
C SER A 19 -21.39 7.52 7.85
N PRO A 20 -22.33 7.43 6.89
CA PRO A 20 -22.05 7.71 5.49
C PRO A 20 -22.15 9.23 5.23
N LYS A 21 -21.05 9.84 4.80
CA LYS A 21 -21.10 11.15 4.14
C LYS A 21 -21.25 10.92 2.64
N HIS A 22 -22.47 11.12 2.15
CA HIS A 22 -22.73 11.24 0.72
C HIS A 22 -22.18 12.57 0.20
N SER A 23 -21.24 12.51 -0.74
CA SER A 23 -20.90 13.63 -1.62
C SER A 23 -21.10 13.16 -3.06
N SER A 24 -22.24 13.57 -3.63
CA SER A 24 -22.59 13.41 -5.04
C SER A 24 -21.72 14.31 -5.92
N LEU A 25 -21.04 13.72 -6.90
CA LEU A 25 -20.48 14.48 -8.02
C LEU A 25 -20.95 13.82 -9.33
N SER A 26 -21.71 14.59 -10.08
CA SER A 26 -22.27 14.27 -11.38
C SER A 26 -21.23 14.34 -12.50
N PHE A 27 -21.37 13.42 -13.44
CA PHE A 27 -20.57 13.23 -14.65
C PHE A 27 -20.75 14.38 -15.65
N SER A 28 -19.68 14.73 -16.39
CA SER A 28 -19.88 15.22 -17.76
C SER A 28 -18.70 14.87 -18.66
N SER A 29 -19.05 14.21 -19.76
CA SER A 29 -18.23 13.87 -20.92
C SER A 29 -17.75 15.12 -21.64
N SER A 30 -16.47 15.19 -22.03
CA SER A 30 -16.01 16.05 -23.13
C SER A 30 -14.64 15.61 -23.66
N ALA A 31 -14.53 15.59 -24.98
CA ALA A 31 -13.49 14.98 -25.79
C ALA A 31 -12.14 15.73 -25.77
N SER A 32 -11.07 14.97 -26.01
CA SER A 32 -9.67 15.42 -26.17
C SER A 32 -9.46 16.33 -27.40
N PRO A 33 -8.55 17.33 -27.30
CA PRO A 33 -7.60 17.58 -28.40
C PRO A 33 -6.18 17.98 -27.90
N PRO A 34 -5.18 18.15 -28.81
CA PRO A 34 -3.80 17.77 -28.55
C PRO A 34 -2.88 18.87 -28.00
N ILE A 35 -1.74 18.40 -27.50
CA ILE A 35 -0.58 19.14 -27.01
C ILE A 35 -0.10 20.18 -28.04
N SER A 36 0.00 21.44 -27.62
CA SER A 36 0.65 22.52 -28.37
C SER A 36 1.51 23.35 -27.42
N PHE A 37 2.83 23.27 -27.60
CA PHE A 37 3.81 24.12 -26.91
C PHE A 37 3.82 25.51 -27.57
N ARG A 38 3.51 26.56 -26.81
CA ARG A 38 3.71 27.95 -27.24
C ARG A 38 4.69 28.65 -26.32
N LEU A 39 5.88 28.90 -26.85
CA LEU A 39 6.95 29.71 -26.26
C LEU A 39 6.50 31.18 -26.20
N SER A 40 6.26 31.70 -25.00
CA SER A 40 5.97 33.13 -24.78
C SER A 40 7.25 33.89 -24.42
N MET A 41 7.88 34.48 -25.43
CA MET A 41 8.81 35.59 -25.27
C MET A 41 8.04 36.85 -24.86
N LEU A 42 8.26 37.36 -23.64
CA LEU A 42 7.85 38.70 -23.22
C LEU A 42 8.98 39.39 -22.45
N GLN A 43 9.77 40.13 -23.24
CA GLN A 43 10.28 41.49 -23.04
C GLN A 43 10.41 42.00 -21.59
N GLY A 44 11.65 42.36 -21.25
CA GLY A 44 12.07 42.81 -19.93
C GLY A 44 11.65 44.24 -19.53
N LYS A 45 11.84 44.49 -18.23
CA LYS A 45 11.93 45.82 -17.61
C LYS A 45 13.25 45.87 -16.83
N PRO A 46 14.04 46.97 -16.92
CA PRO A 46 15.30 47.07 -16.20
C PRO A 46 15.06 47.34 -14.71
N PHE A 47 15.74 46.56 -13.87
CA PHE A 47 15.81 46.74 -12.43
C PHE A 47 16.79 47.87 -12.07
N PRO A 48 16.50 48.73 -11.07
CA PRO A 48 17.51 49.61 -10.49
C PRO A 48 18.44 48.80 -9.56
N PHE A 49 19.73 48.90 -9.88
CA PHE A 49 20.87 48.30 -9.18
C PHE A 49 21.14 49.06 -7.87
N ASN A 50 21.19 48.39 -6.73
CA ASN A 50 21.72 48.95 -5.48
C ASN A 50 22.58 47.88 -4.76
N PRO A 51 23.91 48.01 -4.72
CA PRO A 51 24.77 47.05 -4.05
C PRO A 51 25.07 47.53 -2.63
N SER A 52 24.54 46.81 -1.64
CA SER A 52 25.11 46.81 -0.29
C SER A 52 24.85 45.45 0.35
N PHE A 53 25.61 44.46 -0.12
CA PHE A 53 25.70 43.16 0.51
C PHE A 53 26.94 43.18 1.42
N LYS A 54 26.71 43.28 2.73
CA LYS A 54 27.76 42.97 3.71
C LYS A 54 27.97 41.46 3.68
N ILE A 55 29.08 41.05 3.08
CA ILE A 55 29.55 39.66 3.07
C ILE A 55 30.07 39.35 4.48
N GLY A 56 29.22 38.76 5.31
CA GLY A 56 29.66 37.90 6.40
C GLY A 56 29.89 36.50 5.83
N ALA A 57 31.05 36.27 5.24
CA ALA A 57 31.45 34.94 4.80
C ALA A 57 31.80 34.09 6.02
N PHE A 58 30.83 33.35 6.55
CA PHE A 58 31.15 32.09 7.21
C PHE A 58 30.94 30.99 6.16
N SER A 59 31.89 30.89 5.22
CA SER A 59 31.99 29.70 4.39
C SER A 59 32.49 28.60 5.30
N SER A 60 31.62 27.67 5.68
CA SER A 60 32.05 26.39 6.21
C SER A 60 33.11 25.84 5.25
N PRO A 61 34.35 25.59 5.68
CA PRO A 61 35.35 25.04 4.80
C PRO A 61 34.85 23.69 4.26
N PRO A 62 35.09 23.35 2.99
CA PRO A 62 34.77 22.03 2.49
C PRO A 62 35.47 20.99 3.37
N ALA A 63 34.76 19.92 3.77
CA ALA A 63 35.21 18.89 4.71
C ALA A 63 36.56 18.22 4.37
N SER A 64 37.14 18.53 3.20
CA SER A 64 38.42 18.07 2.71
C SER A 64 39.62 19.00 2.97
N SER A 65 39.45 20.15 3.64
CA SER A 65 40.56 21.11 3.86
C SER A 65 41.21 21.04 5.25
N VAL A 66 40.83 20.08 6.10
CA VAL A 66 41.43 19.90 7.42
C VAL A 66 42.65 19.00 7.27
N GLY A 67 43.83 19.52 7.64
CA GLY A 67 45.08 18.75 7.64
C GLY A 67 45.10 17.67 8.73
N ILE A 68 45.93 16.65 8.56
CA ILE A 68 46.15 15.63 9.60
C ILE A 68 46.79 16.32 10.82
N GLY A 69 46.13 16.27 11.96
CA GLY A 69 46.58 16.90 13.21
C GLY A 69 45.94 18.26 13.52
N GLU A 70 45.12 18.80 12.61
CA GLU A 70 44.33 20.02 12.84
C GLU A 70 43.01 19.73 13.56
N ASP A 71 42.46 20.76 14.21
CA ASP A 71 41.13 20.70 14.82
C ASP A 71 40.05 20.40 13.77
N LEU A 72 39.11 19.53 14.14
CA LEU A 72 37.99 19.15 13.27
C LEU A 72 37.01 20.32 13.12
N LEU A 73 36.17 20.27 12.07
CA LEU A 73 35.12 21.27 11.91
C LEU A 73 34.22 21.31 13.16
N PRO A 74 33.73 22.51 13.55
CA PRO A 74 32.84 22.67 14.70
C PRO A 74 31.57 21.80 14.68
N ASP A 75 31.15 21.29 13.51
CA ASP A 75 29.99 20.41 13.31
C ASP A 75 30.34 18.92 13.19
N TYR A 76 31.61 18.52 13.32
CA TYR A 76 32.06 17.13 13.22
C TYR A 76 31.36 16.20 14.23
N GLY A 77 31.01 16.72 15.41
CA GLY A 77 30.24 15.98 16.42
C GLY A 77 28.85 15.53 15.95
N ASN A 78 28.33 16.09 14.86
CA ASN A 78 27.04 15.75 14.27
C ASN A 78 27.14 14.73 13.11
N CYS A 79 28.34 14.31 12.73
CA CYS A 79 28.57 13.32 11.68
C CYS A 79 28.29 11.89 12.17
N PHE A 80 27.02 11.57 12.45
CA PHE A 80 26.60 10.24 12.85
C PHE A 80 26.50 9.27 11.66
N PRO A 81 26.73 7.95 11.88
CA PRO A 81 26.41 6.94 10.88
C PRO A 81 24.95 7.03 10.45
N LYS A 82 24.72 7.20 9.14
CA LYS A 82 23.37 7.26 8.59
C LYS A 82 22.82 5.84 8.46
N PRO A 83 21.62 5.53 8.96
CA PRO A 83 21.02 4.22 8.76
C PRO A 83 20.74 4.03 7.26
N ASP A 84 21.14 2.89 6.72
CA ASP A 84 20.77 2.50 5.36
C ASP A 84 19.30 2.05 5.35
N PRO A 85 18.42 2.69 4.55
CA PRO A 85 17.02 2.28 4.41
C PRO A 85 16.85 0.81 4.00
N SER A 86 17.83 0.19 3.34
CA SER A 86 17.79 -1.22 2.92
C SER A 86 17.83 -2.19 4.10
N ASN A 87 18.47 -1.81 5.22
CA ASN A 87 18.63 -2.63 6.42
C ASN A 87 17.52 -2.41 7.47
N ARG A 88 16.35 -1.89 7.02
CA ARG A 88 15.20 -1.70 7.91
C ARG A 88 14.67 -3.07 8.35
N ARG A 89 14.61 -3.32 9.66
CA ARG A 89 13.95 -4.50 10.23
C ARG A 89 12.45 -4.49 9.88
N ARG A 90 11.92 -5.63 9.44
CA ARG A 90 10.52 -5.79 9.04
C ARG A 90 9.95 -7.11 9.56
N GLY A 91 8.67 -7.10 9.91
CA GLY A 91 7.86 -8.28 10.18
C GLY A 91 6.71 -8.39 9.19
N GLY A 92 6.18 -9.59 9.02
CA GLY A 92 5.15 -9.88 8.04
C GLY A 92 4.42 -11.19 8.26
N ILE A 93 3.42 -11.44 7.42
CA ILE A 93 2.54 -12.60 7.52
C ILE A 93 2.52 -13.35 6.19
N LEU A 94 2.52 -14.68 6.29
CA LEU A 94 2.27 -15.60 5.18
C LEU A 94 0.79 -15.97 5.17
N LEU A 95 0.07 -15.50 4.15
CA LEU A 95 -1.35 -15.81 3.97
C LEU A 95 -1.68 -15.80 2.48
N HIS A 96 -2.24 -16.90 1.96
CA HIS A 96 -2.63 -16.95 0.56
C HIS A 96 -4.04 -16.37 0.36
N PRO A 97 -4.32 -15.61 -0.73
CA PRO A 97 -5.64 -14.99 -0.94
C PRO A 97 -6.81 -15.97 -0.94
N THR A 98 -6.60 -17.21 -1.38
CA THR A 98 -7.64 -18.26 -1.34
C THR A 98 -8.15 -18.57 0.07
N SER A 99 -7.39 -18.19 1.11
CA SER A 99 -7.74 -18.40 2.52
C SER A 99 -8.54 -17.25 3.13
N PHE A 100 -8.77 -16.17 2.37
CA PHE A 100 -9.69 -15.12 2.82
C PHE A 100 -11.11 -15.67 2.94
N ARG A 101 -11.90 -15.03 3.80
CA ARG A 101 -13.33 -15.28 3.86
C ARG A 101 -13.97 -14.70 2.59
N GLY A 102 -15.05 -15.30 2.14
CA GLY A 102 -15.77 -14.80 0.97
C GLY A 102 -17.00 -15.66 0.66
N PRO A 103 -18.10 -15.05 0.20
CA PRO A 103 -19.37 -15.75 0.01
C PRO A 103 -19.36 -16.76 -1.15
N TYR A 104 -18.33 -16.72 -2.01
CA TYR A 104 -18.28 -17.43 -3.29
C TYR A 104 -17.39 -18.69 -3.26
N GLY A 105 -17.16 -19.26 -2.08
CA GLY A 105 -16.49 -20.55 -1.89
C GLY A 105 -14.96 -20.52 -1.88
N ILE A 106 -14.34 -19.45 -2.39
CA ILE A 106 -12.90 -19.20 -2.32
C ILE A 106 -12.64 -17.72 -2.00
N GLY A 107 -11.56 -17.43 -1.28
CA GLY A 107 -11.11 -16.06 -1.08
C GLY A 107 -10.61 -15.43 -2.40
N ASP A 108 -10.86 -14.13 -2.57
CA ASP A 108 -10.56 -13.38 -3.79
C ASP A 108 -9.73 -12.12 -3.51
N LEU A 109 -9.44 -11.35 -4.56
CA LEU A 109 -8.77 -10.05 -4.49
C LEU A 109 -9.77 -8.88 -4.46
N GLY A 110 -10.83 -9.01 -3.65
CA GLY A 110 -11.83 -7.97 -3.40
C GLY A 110 -11.66 -7.27 -2.05
N GLU A 111 -12.78 -6.89 -1.43
CA GLU A 111 -12.85 -6.13 -0.18
C GLU A 111 -12.03 -6.76 0.97
N GLU A 112 -12.10 -8.08 1.14
CA GLU A 112 -11.39 -8.77 2.22
C GLU A 112 -9.86 -8.68 2.10
N ALA A 113 -9.32 -8.57 0.88
CA ALA A 113 -7.90 -8.33 0.67
C ALA A 113 -7.48 -6.93 1.16
N PHE A 114 -8.30 -5.90 0.90
CA PHE A 114 -8.07 -4.55 1.42
C PHE A 114 -8.17 -4.51 2.95
N ARG A 115 -9.20 -5.14 3.52
CA ARG A 115 -9.36 -5.26 4.98
C ARG A 115 -8.17 -5.96 5.63
N PHE A 116 -7.61 -6.98 4.99
CA PHE A 116 -6.40 -7.65 5.46
C PHE A 116 -5.18 -6.72 5.43
N ILE A 117 -5.00 -5.93 4.36
CA ILE A 117 -3.90 -4.95 4.27
C ILE A 117 -4.04 -3.86 5.33
N ASP A 118 -5.25 -3.35 5.56
CA ASP A 118 -5.52 -2.36 6.61
C ASP A 118 -5.19 -2.93 7.99
N TRP A 119 -5.58 -4.18 8.25
CA TRP A 119 -5.22 -4.87 9.48
C TRP A 119 -3.71 -5.08 9.60
N LEU A 120 -3.03 -5.48 8.51
CA LEU A 120 -1.59 -5.70 8.47
C LEU A 120 -0.82 -4.41 8.79
N HIS A 121 -1.30 -3.28 8.25
CA HIS A 121 -0.79 -1.94 8.53
C HIS A 121 -0.99 -1.56 10.01
N HIS A 122 -2.19 -1.77 10.56
CA HIS A 122 -2.47 -1.52 11.98
C HIS A 122 -1.66 -2.42 12.92
N ALA A 123 -1.33 -3.64 12.50
CA ALA A 123 -0.47 -4.55 13.24
C ALA A 123 1.03 -4.16 13.22
N GLY A 124 1.41 -3.15 12.43
CA GLY A 124 2.79 -2.73 12.23
C GLY A 124 3.62 -3.69 11.36
N CYS A 125 2.96 -4.65 10.70
CA CYS A 125 3.60 -5.50 9.71
C CYS A 125 3.82 -4.70 8.40
N SER A 126 4.90 -5.04 7.68
CA SER A 126 5.28 -4.34 6.45
C SER A 126 5.62 -5.27 5.29
N VAL A 127 5.33 -6.56 5.45
CA VAL A 127 5.52 -7.59 4.43
C VAL A 127 4.31 -8.53 4.46
N TRP A 128 3.76 -8.80 3.29
CA TRP A 128 2.80 -9.87 3.06
C TRP A 128 3.42 -10.86 2.08
N GLN A 129 3.53 -12.11 2.51
CA GLN A 129 4.02 -13.20 1.67
C GLN A 129 2.83 -14.04 1.18
N VAL A 130 2.86 -14.40 -0.10
CA VAL A 130 1.88 -15.28 -0.74
C VAL A 130 2.58 -16.48 -1.37
N LEU A 131 1.81 -17.56 -1.56
CA LEU A 131 2.18 -18.68 -2.44
C LEU A 131 2.11 -18.25 -3.92
N PRO A 132 2.60 -19.06 -4.87
CA PRO A 132 2.50 -18.73 -6.29
C PRO A 132 1.04 -18.46 -6.71
N LEU A 133 0.82 -17.33 -7.39
CA LEU A 133 -0.51 -16.91 -7.85
C LEU A 133 -0.87 -17.48 -9.23
N VAL A 134 -0.16 -18.51 -9.68
CA VAL A 134 -0.37 -19.12 -11.00
C VAL A 134 -1.65 -19.96 -11.04
N PRO A 135 -2.24 -20.20 -12.22
CA PRO A 135 -3.38 -21.12 -12.35
C PRO A 135 -2.99 -22.50 -11.81
N PRO A 136 -3.66 -23.01 -10.77
CA PRO A 136 -3.23 -24.23 -10.10
C PRO A 136 -3.51 -25.48 -10.95
N GLY A 137 -2.84 -26.58 -10.60
CA GLY A 137 -3.01 -27.86 -11.26
C GLY A 137 -4.45 -28.36 -11.14
N ARG A 138 -5.05 -28.75 -12.27
CA ARG A 138 -6.45 -29.22 -12.37
C ARG A 138 -6.58 -30.73 -12.47
N LYS A 139 -5.47 -31.48 -12.53
CA LYS A 139 -5.56 -32.94 -12.54
C LYS A 139 -6.07 -33.43 -11.18
N ALA A 140 -6.75 -34.58 -11.18
CA ALA A 140 -7.37 -35.14 -9.96
C ALA A 140 -6.36 -35.37 -8.82
N ASN A 141 -5.07 -35.57 -9.13
CA ASN A 141 -3.99 -35.74 -8.17
C ASN A 141 -3.26 -34.43 -7.79
N GLU A 142 -3.60 -33.30 -8.42
CA GLU A 142 -2.94 -32.00 -8.22
C GLU A 142 -3.78 -31.02 -7.40
N GLY A 143 -5.05 -31.32 -7.11
CA GLY A 143 -5.84 -30.81 -5.98
C GLY A 143 -5.84 -29.28 -5.73
N GLY A 144 -5.64 -28.44 -6.75
CA GLY A 144 -5.53 -26.99 -6.56
C GLY A 144 -4.18 -26.51 -6.02
N SER A 145 -3.12 -27.32 -6.13
CA SER A 145 -1.77 -26.96 -5.72
C SER A 145 -1.23 -25.75 -6.50
N PRO A 146 -0.78 -24.67 -5.82
CA PRO A 146 -0.18 -23.51 -6.47
C PRO A 146 1.22 -23.79 -7.03
N TYR A 147 1.85 -24.91 -6.64
CA TYR A 147 3.16 -25.33 -7.13
C TYR A 147 3.08 -26.25 -8.35
N SER A 148 1.88 -26.69 -8.71
CA SER A 148 1.60 -27.46 -9.93
C SER A 148 0.95 -26.56 -10.98
N GLY A 149 1.52 -25.36 -11.16
CA GLY A 149 0.97 -24.32 -12.03
C GLY A 149 0.87 -24.77 -13.49
N GLN A 150 -0.22 -24.40 -14.16
CA GLN A 150 -0.40 -24.65 -15.60
C GLN A 150 0.46 -23.71 -16.46
N ASP A 151 0.87 -22.58 -15.89
CA ASP A 151 1.67 -21.54 -16.51
C ASP A 151 2.55 -20.87 -15.44
N ALA A 152 3.65 -20.23 -15.84
CA ALA A 152 4.59 -19.59 -14.91
C ALA A 152 4.33 -18.08 -14.71
N ASN A 153 3.48 -17.47 -15.54
CA ASN A 153 3.32 -16.02 -15.62
C ASN A 153 1.86 -15.57 -15.44
N CYS A 154 0.90 -16.37 -15.89
CA CYS A 154 -0.53 -16.08 -15.74
C CYS A 154 -0.93 -16.05 -14.27
N GLY A 155 -1.97 -15.28 -13.96
CA GLY A 155 -2.63 -15.29 -12.66
C GLY A 155 -3.76 -16.31 -12.59
N ASN A 156 -4.02 -16.86 -11.41
CA ASN A 156 -5.17 -17.71 -11.14
C ASN A 156 -6.47 -16.89 -11.23
N THR A 157 -7.26 -17.14 -12.27
CA THR A 157 -8.51 -16.43 -12.52
C THR A 157 -9.57 -16.65 -11.43
N LEU A 158 -9.44 -17.70 -10.61
CA LEU A 158 -10.34 -17.93 -9.48
C LEU A 158 -10.16 -16.92 -8.34
N LEU A 159 -9.10 -16.09 -8.38
CA LEU A 159 -8.88 -15.02 -7.41
C LEU A 159 -9.51 -13.68 -7.81
N ILE A 160 -10.19 -13.62 -8.97
CA ILE A 160 -10.89 -12.42 -9.42
C ILE A 160 -12.15 -12.23 -8.58
N SER A 161 -12.35 -11.03 -8.03
CA SER A 161 -13.53 -10.73 -7.23
C SER A 161 -14.74 -10.43 -8.11
N LEU A 162 -15.83 -11.17 -7.89
CA LEU A 162 -17.09 -10.97 -8.62
C LEU A 162 -17.78 -9.64 -8.24
N GLU A 163 -17.58 -9.20 -7.00
CA GLU A 163 -18.10 -7.90 -6.52
C GLU A 163 -17.43 -6.74 -7.25
N GLU A 164 -16.10 -6.80 -7.45
CA GLU A 164 -15.37 -5.79 -8.23
C GLU A 164 -15.82 -5.78 -9.70
N LEU A 165 -16.01 -6.95 -10.32
CA LEU A 165 -16.56 -7.03 -11.69
C LEU A 165 -17.97 -6.42 -11.80
N THR A 166 -18.76 -6.51 -10.73
CA THR A 166 -20.08 -5.87 -10.66
C THR A 166 -19.95 -4.34 -10.52
N LYS A 167 -18.99 -3.85 -9.72
CA LYS A 167 -18.67 -2.42 -9.59
C LYS A 167 -18.20 -1.83 -10.93
N ASP A 168 -17.43 -2.59 -11.70
CA ASP A 168 -16.95 -2.23 -13.03
C ASP A 168 -18.04 -2.29 -14.12
N GLY A 169 -19.23 -2.82 -13.80
CA GLY A 169 -20.33 -2.97 -14.76
C GLY A 169 -20.11 -4.08 -15.79
N LEU A 170 -19.17 -5.00 -15.53
CA LEU A 170 -18.92 -6.18 -16.37
C LEU A 170 -19.83 -7.36 -16.01
N LEU A 171 -20.38 -7.37 -14.79
CA LEU A 171 -21.40 -8.30 -14.31
C LEU A 171 -22.59 -7.54 -13.74
N THR A 172 -23.77 -8.15 -13.85
CA THR A 172 -24.98 -7.69 -13.16
C THR A 172 -25.12 -8.39 -11.82
N LYS A 173 -25.83 -7.76 -10.87
CA LYS A 173 -26.04 -8.34 -9.53
C LYS A 173 -26.82 -9.65 -9.56
N ASP A 174 -27.67 -9.84 -10.55
CA ASP A 174 -28.51 -11.03 -10.70
C ASP A 174 -27.70 -12.25 -11.20
N GLU A 175 -26.51 -12.02 -11.78
CA GLU A 175 -25.59 -13.07 -12.22
C GLU A 175 -24.68 -13.57 -11.09
N LEU A 176 -24.66 -12.89 -9.94
CA LEU A 176 -23.90 -13.33 -8.78
C LEU A 176 -24.53 -14.60 -8.17
N PRO A 177 -23.72 -15.61 -7.82
CA PRO A 177 -24.24 -16.80 -7.16
C PRO A 177 -24.76 -16.46 -5.76
N GLU A 178 -25.62 -17.33 -5.24
CA GLU A 178 -26.12 -17.23 -3.87
C GLU A 178 -24.96 -17.30 -2.87
N SER A 179 -25.00 -16.41 -1.86
CA SER A 179 -23.97 -16.34 -0.83
C SER A 179 -24.01 -17.56 0.07
N LEU A 180 -22.87 -18.24 0.21
CA LEU A 180 -22.75 -19.42 1.10
C LEU A 180 -22.82 -19.09 2.61
N PHE A 181 -22.84 -17.81 2.98
CA PHE A 181 -22.97 -17.37 4.37
C PHE A 181 -24.34 -16.78 4.69
N ALA A 182 -25.28 -16.80 3.74
CA ALA A 182 -26.66 -16.38 3.95
C ALA A 182 -27.49 -17.56 4.50
N THR A 183 -27.34 -17.89 5.79
CA THR A 183 -28.27 -18.74 6.55
C THR A 183 -28.24 -18.31 8.00
#